data_AF-A0A6A7ANB5-F1
#
_entry.id   AF-A0A6A7ANB5-F1
#
_cell.length_a   1.000
_cell.length_b   1.000
_cell.length_c   1.000
_cell.angle_alpha   90.00
_cell.angle_beta   90.00
_cell.angle_gamma   90.00
#
_symmetry.space_group_name_H-M   'P 1'
#
loop_
_entity.id
_entity.type
_entity.pdbx_description
1 polymer ?
#
loop_
_entity_poly.entity_id
_entity_poly.type
_entity_poly.pdbx_seq_one_letter_code
_entity_poly.pdbx_strand_id
1 'polypeptide(L)'
;MTFSVSSTWNRLPVKMSHNKDVRSPILTKNEPTFPSYRPPTTGFVSYLPSSWVPYAQLMRLDRPAGFYAFYFPYLVGLAFAAANAPIRHAPEELMRYAGLFFVWCIVLRGASCTWNDNLDQEYDRAVARCRNRPIARGAVLTAQAHVFTALQLLTMALFLAVTPFPATTHPDAAFIVVLFFIYPFGKRFTNYPQFILGFPFAAATFMACHTLSIDPMSRKMLLPTSLFCLSNVCWTMIYDTIYAHQDLQDDLKAGVMSMAVRFKDNTKQMCSVLAVTQIGLLSAVGALLNLGLPYYIVTVAGTASCIAAMIHLVDLKVPKSCAWWFKADFWFVGSTMFFGLLGQYGMRYL
;
A
#
# COMPACT_ATOMS: atom_id res chain seq x y z
N MET A 1 -44.05 37.83 -13.52
CA MET A 1 -45.10 36.79 -13.46
C MET A 1 -44.59 35.67 -12.57
N THR A 2 -45.14 35.63 -11.36
CA THR A 2 -44.99 34.60 -10.33
C THR A 2 -45.64 33.30 -10.77
N PHE A 3 -44.99 32.16 -10.58
CA PHE A 3 -45.68 30.90 -10.32
C PHE A 3 -45.00 30.10 -9.21
N SER A 4 -45.83 29.86 -8.19
CA SER A 4 -45.66 29.05 -7.00
C SER A 4 -45.66 27.56 -7.34
N VAL A 5 -44.85 26.77 -6.63
CA VAL A 5 -45.20 25.36 -6.36
C VAL A 5 -45.00 25.07 -4.88
N SER A 6 -46.09 24.57 -4.30
CA SER A 6 -46.43 24.44 -2.90
C SER A 6 -45.68 23.36 -2.14
N SER A 7 -45.43 23.66 -0.86
CA SER A 7 -45.15 22.75 0.24
C SER A 7 -46.37 21.89 0.61
N THR A 8 -46.19 20.58 0.76
CA THR A 8 -47.01 19.73 1.65
C THR A 8 -46.22 18.51 2.13
N TRP A 9 -45.50 18.68 3.24
CA TRP A 9 -45.09 17.57 4.09
C TRP A 9 -46.29 17.15 4.94
N ASN A 10 -46.94 16.04 4.58
CA ASN A 10 -47.99 15.44 5.41
C ASN A 10 -47.36 14.81 6.65
N ARG A 11 -47.53 15.45 7.81
CA ARG A 11 -47.32 14.84 9.14
C ARG A 11 -48.51 13.94 9.45
N LEU A 12 -48.28 12.64 9.54
CA LEU A 12 -49.22 11.71 10.18
C LEU A 12 -49.03 11.76 11.71
N PRO A 13 -50.09 11.89 12.52
CA PRO A 13 -49.97 11.92 13.97
C PRO A 13 -49.85 10.50 14.53
N VAL A 14 -48.68 10.15 15.07
CA VAL A 14 -48.51 8.91 15.85
C VAL A 14 -49.07 9.17 17.25
N LYS A 15 -50.24 8.60 17.54
CA LYS A 15 -50.77 8.46 18.90
C LYS A 15 -49.83 7.55 19.69
N MET A 16 -49.20 8.07 20.74
CA MET A 16 -48.54 7.24 21.75
C MET A 16 -49.61 6.57 22.62
N SER A 17 -49.83 5.26 22.43
CA SER A 17 -50.45 4.43 23.47
C SER A 17 -49.33 3.81 24.31
N HIS A 18 -49.34 4.08 25.61
CA HIS A 18 -48.52 3.37 26.57
C HIS A 18 -49.09 1.96 26.75
N ASN A 19 -48.50 0.98 26.06
CA ASN A 19 -48.68 -0.42 26.41
C ASN A 19 -47.37 -0.95 26.99
N LYS A 20 -47.33 -1.07 28.32
CA LYS A 20 -46.30 -1.80 29.05
C LYS A 20 -46.56 -3.28 28.81
N ASP A 21 -45.83 -3.87 27.86
CA ASP A 21 -45.48 -5.30 27.82
C ASP A 21 -44.75 -5.59 26.50
N VAL A 22 -43.45 -5.29 26.46
CA VAL A 22 -42.56 -5.83 25.43
C VAL A 22 -41.59 -6.76 26.12
N ARG A 23 -41.91 -8.06 26.04
CA ARG A 23 -40.96 -9.14 26.32
C ARG A 23 -39.67 -8.84 25.56
N SER A 24 -38.57 -8.79 26.30
CA SER A 24 -37.20 -8.71 25.78
C SER A 24 -37.05 -9.65 24.57
N PRO A 25 -36.61 -9.18 23.40
CA PRO A 25 -36.30 -10.09 22.32
C PRO A 25 -35.15 -10.97 22.80
N ILE A 26 -35.40 -12.27 22.83
CA ILE A 26 -34.41 -13.31 23.09
C ILE A 26 -33.31 -13.11 22.06
N LEU A 27 -32.16 -12.57 22.49
CA LEU A 27 -30.95 -12.50 21.71
C LEU A 27 -30.65 -13.93 21.24
N THR A 28 -30.87 -14.17 19.96
CA THR A 28 -30.46 -15.40 19.28
C THR A 28 -28.95 -15.50 19.44
N LYS A 29 -28.52 -16.33 20.39
CA LYS A 29 -27.15 -16.81 20.54
C LYS A 29 -26.76 -17.49 19.23
N ASN A 30 -26.14 -16.75 18.30
CA ASN A 30 -25.27 -17.25 17.24
C ASN A 30 -24.63 -16.10 16.44
N GLU A 31 -24.42 -14.92 17.04
CA GLU A 31 -23.42 -14.02 16.48
C GLU A 31 -22.03 -14.59 16.79
N PRO A 32 -21.13 -14.69 15.79
CA PRO A 32 -19.76 -15.11 16.04
C PRO A 32 -19.15 -14.23 17.12
N THR A 33 -18.72 -14.84 18.23
CA THR A 33 -18.03 -14.13 19.32
C THR A 33 -16.61 -13.84 18.90
N PHE A 34 -16.37 -12.63 18.42
CA PHE A 34 -15.03 -12.22 18.02
C PHE A 34 -14.18 -11.90 19.26
N PRO A 35 -12.86 -12.19 19.21
CA PRO A 35 -11.97 -11.88 20.32
C PRO A 35 -11.97 -10.37 20.62
N SER A 36 -12.14 -10.03 21.91
CA SER A 36 -12.09 -8.67 22.40
C SER A 36 -10.72 -8.03 22.15
N TYR A 37 -10.71 -6.71 21.93
CA TYR A 37 -9.47 -5.97 21.77
C TYR A 37 -8.56 -6.14 23.00
N ARG A 38 -7.28 -6.41 22.75
CA ARG A 38 -6.23 -6.42 23.77
C ARG A 38 -5.14 -5.41 23.39
N PRO A 39 -4.69 -4.56 24.32
CA PRO A 39 -3.54 -3.68 24.08
C PRO A 39 -2.29 -4.49 23.70
N PRO A 40 -1.38 -3.91 22.90
CA PRO A 40 -0.12 -4.55 22.58
C PRO A 40 0.72 -4.75 23.85
N THR A 41 1.15 -5.99 24.10
CA THR A 41 1.98 -6.37 25.26
C THR A 41 3.46 -6.49 24.91
N THR A 42 3.80 -6.41 23.62
CA THR A 42 5.15 -6.59 23.10
C THR A 42 5.48 -5.53 22.05
N GLY A 43 6.77 -5.24 21.85
CA GLY A 43 7.25 -4.28 20.86
C GLY A 43 7.19 -2.84 21.37
N PHE A 44 7.73 -1.89 20.61
CA PHE A 44 7.90 -0.53 21.13
C PHE A 44 6.56 0.17 21.47
N VAL A 45 5.47 -0.18 20.78
CA VAL A 45 4.13 0.38 20.99
C VAL A 45 3.61 0.07 22.41
N SER A 46 4.06 -1.00 23.06
CA SER A 46 3.64 -1.33 24.44
C SER A 46 4.23 -0.38 25.49
N TYR A 47 5.30 0.36 25.15
CA TYR A 47 5.92 1.35 26.04
C TYR A 47 5.33 2.76 25.87
N LEU A 48 4.46 2.98 24.89
CA LEU A 48 3.84 4.28 24.67
C LEU A 48 2.75 4.54 25.72
N PRO A 49 2.48 5.82 26.06
CA PRO A 49 1.32 6.18 26.87
C PRO A 49 0.03 5.58 26.29
N SER A 50 -0.88 5.12 27.14
CA SER A 50 -2.11 4.43 26.69
C SER A 50 -2.97 5.28 25.74
N SER A 51 -2.91 6.61 25.86
CA SER A 51 -3.59 7.56 24.97
C SER A 51 -2.96 7.64 23.57
N TRP A 52 -1.69 7.26 23.40
CA TRP A 52 -0.96 7.33 22.13
C TRP A 52 -1.04 6.01 21.35
N VAL A 53 -1.26 4.89 22.05
CA VAL A 53 -1.36 3.54 21.45
C VAL A 53 -2.35 3.48 20.27
N PRO A 54 -3.58 4.04 20.35
CA PRO A 54 -4.50 4.03 19.22
C PRO A 54 -3.97 4.75 17.98
N TYR A 55 -3.26 5.88 18.15
CA TYR A 55 -2.66 6.62 17.03
C TYR A 55 -1.45 5.89 16.43
N ALA A 56 -0.63 5.25 17.26
CA ALA A 56 0.45 4.38 16.80
C ALA A 56 -0.08 3.18 15.98
N GLN A 57 -1.23 2.62 16.38
CA GLN A 57 -1.92 1.56 15.64
C GLN A 57 -2.54 2.06 14.32
N LEU A 58 -3.02 3.31 14.25
CA LEU A 58 -3.44 3.93 12.98
C LEU A 58 -2.27 4.02 12.00
N MET A 59 -1.09 4.38 12.51
CA MET A 59 0.15 4.35 11.73
C MET A 59 0.69 2.95 11.45
N ARG A 60 0.03 1.91 11.98
CA ARG A 60 0.43 0.50 11.87
C ARG A 60 1.85 0.23 12.38
N LEU A 61 2.28 0.97 13.40
CA LEU A 61 3.58 0.82 14.02
C LEU A 61 3.72 -0.51 14.78
N ASP A 62 2.60 -1.11 15.16
CA ASP A 62 2.48 -2.45 15.74
C ASP A 62 2.63 -3.57 14.69
N ARG A 63 2.46 -3.28 13.40
CA ARG A 63 2.46 -4.25 12.30
C ARG A 63 3.48 -3.86 11.22
N PRO A 64 4.78 -4.11 11.43
CA PRO A 64 5.83 -3.62 10.55
C PRO A 64 5.88 -4.31 9.17
N ALA A 65 5.22 -5.46 8.98
CA ALA A 65 5.29 -6.18 7.71
C ALA A 65 4.86 -5.33 6.49
N GLY A 66 3.84 -4.49 6.65
CA GLY A 66 3.39 -3.59 5.57
C GLY A 66 4.32 -2.41 5.30
N PHE A 67 5.34 -2.17 6.13
CA PHE A 67 6.34 -1.14 5.87
C PHE A 67 7.23 -1.51 4.67
N TYR A 68 7.52 -2.80 4.49
CA TYR A 68 8.33 -3.28 3.38
C TYR A 68 7.71 -2.95 2.03
N ALA A 69 6.37 -3.02 1.91
CA ALA A 69 5.64 -2.60 0.73
C ALA A 69 5.88 -1.13 0.34
N PHE A 70 6.08 -0.26 1.33
CA PHE A 70 6.39 1.14 1.09
C PHE A 70 7.87 1.33 0.78
N TYR A 71 8.77 0.73 1.56
CA TYR A 71 10.19 1.05 1.47
C TYR A 71 10.94 0.39 0.29
N PHE A 72 10.62 -0.86 -0.05
CA PHE A 72 11.30 -1.55 -1.16
C PHE A 72 11.15 -0.81 -2.52
N PRO A 73 9.98 -0.28 -2.90
CA PRO A 73 9.87 0.53 -4.12
C PRO A 73 10.81 1.73 -4.15
N TYR A 74 11.07 2.40 -3.02
CA TYR A 74 12.04 3.50 -2.96
C TYR A 74 13.48 3.00 -3.07
N LEU A 75 13.82 1.88 -2.43
CA LEU A 75 15.16 1.27 -2.57
C LEU A 75 15.44 0.84 -4.00
N VAL A 76 14.49 0.12 -4.60
CA VAL A 76 14.56 -0.36 -5.98
C VAL A 76 14.60 0.81 -6.96
N GLY A 77 13.77 1.85 -6.74
CA GLY A 77 13.80 3.09 -7.52
C GLY A 77 15.13 3.85 -7.38
N LEU A 78 15.71 3.91 -6.18
CA LEU A 78 17.00 4.54 -5.94
C LEU A 78 18.14 3.78 -6.63
N ALA A 79 18.14 2.45 -6.58
CA ALA A 79 19.08 1.62 -7.32
C ALA A 79 18.91 1.77 -8.84
N PHE A 80 17.66 1.85 -9.32
CA PHE A 80 17.34 2.13 -10.73
C PHE A 80 17.89 3.48 -11.18
N ALA A 81 17.67 4.53 -10.38
CA ALA A 81 18.21 5.85 -10.64
C ALA A 81 19.75 5.81 -10.65
N ALA A 82 20.38 5.25 -9.62
CA ALA A 82 21.84 5.19 -9.50
C ALA A 82 22.52 4.43 -10.66
N ALA A 83 21.94 3.32 -11.10
CA ALA A 83 22.43 2.54 -12.23
C ALA A 83 22.41 3.33 -13.55
N ASN A 84 21.47 4.27 -13.69
CA ASN A 84 21.21 5.01 -14.94
C ASN A 84 21.58 6.50 -14.89
N ALA A 85 22.08 6.99 -13.76
CA ALA A 85 22.45 8.38 -13.57
C ALA A 85 23.55 8.82 -14.54
N PRO A 86 23.48 10.01 -15.15
CA PRO A 86 24.52 10.50 -16.05
C PRO A 86 25.86 10.68 -15.32
N ILE A 87 25.79 11.14 -14.07
CA ILE A 87 26.94 11.29 -13.18
C ILE A 87 26.90 10.14 -12.17
N ARG A 88 28.07 9.58 -11.85
CA ARG A 88 28.18 8.54 -10.83
C ARG A 88 28.02 9.16 -9.44
N HIS A 89 27.00 8.74 -8.71
CA HIS A 89 26.77 9.11 -7.32
C HIS A 89 27.61 8.22 -6.38
N ALA A 90 28.09 8.79 -5.28
CA ALA A 90 28.88 8.05 -4.31
C ALA A 90 28.00 7.11 -3.45
N PRO A 91 28.49 5.96 -2.97
CA PRO A 91 27.68 5.02 -2.19
C PRO A 91 27.14 5.65 -0.90
N GLU A 92 27.89 6.58 -0.30
CA GLU A 92 27.48 7.33 0.90
C GLU A 92 26.26 8.21 0.64
N GLU A 93 26.16 8.79 -0.55
CA GLU A 93 25.00 9.57 -0.98
C GLU A 93 23.77 8.67 -1.13
N LEU A 94 23.92 7.48 -1.73
CA LEU A 94 22.84 6.51 -1.85
C LEU A 94 22.37 6.01 -0.48
N MET A 95 23.29 5.72 0.44
CA MET A 95 22.96 5.33 1.82
C MET A 95 22.21 6.44 2.56
N ARG A 96 22.62 7.71 2.37
CA ARG A 96 21.91 8.87 2.93
C ARG A 96 20.47 8.94 2.43
N TYR A 97 20.25 8.86 1.11
CA TYR A 97 18.89 8.92 0.56
C TYR A 97 18.04 7.70 0.91
N ALA A 98 18.63 6.51 1.00
CA ALA A 98 17.94 5.33 1.52
C ALA A 98 17.44 5.57 2.97
N GLY A 99 18.29 6.13 3.84
CA GLY A 99 17.90 6.51 5.20
C GLY A 99 16.79 7.58 5.24
N LEU A 100 16.84 8.58 4.37
CA LEU A 100 15.79 9.59 4.27
C LEU A 100 14.47 8.99 3.76
N PHE A 101 14.52 8.11 2.76
CA PHE A 101 13.34 7.38 2.28
C PHE A 101 12.76 6.43 3.33
N PHE A 102 13.60 5.86 4.20
CA PHE A 102 13.12 5.04 5.32
C PHE A 102 12.23 5.86 6.26
N VAL A 103 12.69 7.04 6.68
CA VAL A 103 11.92 7.96 7.55
C VAL A 103 10.67 8.46 6.83
N TRP A 104 10.81 8.86 5.56
CA TRP A 104 9.69 9.25 4.70
C TRP A 104 8.59 8.18 4.67
N CYS A 105 8.96 6.91 4.45
CA CYS A 105 8.03 5.80 4.35
C CYS A 105 7.30 5.51 5.66
N ILE A 106 7.89 5.79 6.82
CA ILE A 106 7.21 5.62 8.12
C ILE A 106 6.00 6.56 8.19
N VAL A 107 6.21 7.82 7.84
CA VAL A 107 5.15 8.85 7.92
C VAL A 107 4.14 8.68 6.78
N LEU A 108 4.62 8.46 5.55
CA LEU A 108 3.76 8.21 4.38
C LEU A 108 2.83 7.03 4.62
N ARG A 109 3.36 5.87 5.03
CA ARG A 109 2.54 4.70 5.37
C ARG A 109 1.55 5.04 6.47
N GLY A 110 1.99 5.78 7.49
CA GLY A 110 1.15 6.19 8.60
C GLY A 110 -0.05 7.01 8.13
N ALA A 111 0.19 8.01 7.28
CA ALA A 111 -0.84 8.85 6.68
C ALA A 111 -1.79 8.04 5.80
N SER A 112 -1.25 7.22 4.88
CA SER A 112 -2.06 6.39 3.98
C SER A 112 -2.95 5.40 4.72
N CYS A 113 -2.43 4.75 5.78
CA CYS A 113 -3.20 3.82 6.60
C CYS A 113 -4.26 4.53 7.46
N THR A 114 -3.94 5.70 8.02
CA THR A 114 -4.91 6.51 8.79
C THR A 114 -6.05 6.98 7.89
N TRP A 115 -5.72 7.46 6.68
CA TRP A 115 -6.70 7.85 5.67
C TRP A 115 -7.56 6.66 5.20
N ASN A 116 -6.94 5.50 4.96
CA ASN A 116 -7.69 4.30 4.59
C ASN A 116 -8.68 3.88 5.69
N ASP A 117 -8.26 3.85 6.96
CA ASP A 117 -9.15 3.52 8.08
C ASP A 117 -10.26 4.56 8.27
N ASN A 118 -10.00 5.84 7.96
CA ASN A 118 -11.02 6.90 7.97
C ASN A 118 -12.15 6.62 6.98
N LEU A 119 -11.84 6.11 5.79
CA LEU A 119 -12.81 5.82 4.75
C LEU A 119 -13.49 4.47 4.96
N ASP A 120 -12.72 3.45 5.35
CA ASP A 120 -13.17 2.05 5.37
C ASP A 120 -13.83 1.61 6.68
N GLN A 121 -14.27 2.55 7.53
CA GLN A 121 -14.79 2.25 8.88
C GLN A 121 -15.89 1.18 8.88
N GLU A 122 -16.82 1.24 7.93
CA GLU A 122 -17.94 0.29 7.84
C GLU A 122 -17.46 -1.10 7.42
N TYR A 123 -16.58 -1.18 6.42
CA TYR A 123 -15.96 -2.44 6.02
C TYR A 123 -15.10 -3.02 7.13
N ASP A 124 -14.30 -2.19 7.79
CA ASP A 124 -13.42 -2.63 8.87
C ASP A 124 -14.20 -3.20 10.05
N ARG A 125 -15.39 -2.67 10.38
CA ARG A 125 -16.29 -3.23 11.40
C ARG A 125 -16.83 -4.62 11.02
N ALA A 126 -17.03 -4.86 9.72
CA ALA A 126 -17.57 -6.12 9.20
C ALA A 126 -16.52 -7.24 9.07
N VAL A 127 -15.22 -6.91 9.02
CA VAL A 127 -14.13 -7.88 8.81
C VAL A 127 -13.46 -8.26 10.14
N ALA A 128 -13.34 -9.57 10.42
CA ALA A 128 -12.85 -10.10 11.69
C ALA A 128 -11.45 -9.57 12.07
N ARG A 129 -10.57 -9.45 11.08
CA ARG A 129 -9.18 -8.97 11.23
C ARG A 129 -9.10 -7.47 11.47
N CYS A 130 -10.09 -6.71 11.00
CA CYS A 130 -10.06 -5.25 10.93
C CYS A 130 -10.93 -4.57 11.98
N ARG A 131 -11.89 -5.28 12.58
CA ARG A 131 -12.84 -4.71 13.57
C ARG A 131 -12.17 -4.08 14.79
N ASN A 132 -10.97 -4.55 15.14
CA ASN A 132 -10.19 -4.06 16.26
C ASN A 132 -9.28 -2.88 15.87
N ARG A 133 -9.41 -2.32 14.67
CA ARG A 133 -8.71 -1.08 14.29
C ARG A 133 -9.23 0.11 15.12
N PRO A 134 -8.40 1.13 15.39
CA PRO A 134 -8.75 2.20 16.33
C PRO A 134 -10.06 2.94 16.01
N ILE A 135 -10.31 3.30 14.75
CA ILE A 135 -11.54 4.00 14.35
C ILE A 135 -12.73 3.03 14.35
N ALA A 136 -12.55 1.81 13.82
CA ALA A 136 -13.61 0.79 13.78
C ALA A 136 -14.14 0.42 15.18
N ARG A 137 -13.24 0.31 16.18
CA ARG A 137 -13.58 0.00 17.58
C ARG A 137 -13.97 1.22 18.43
N GLY A 138 -13.95 2.42 17.86
CA GLY A 138 -14.28 3.68 18.57
C GLY A 138 -13.21 4.21 19.53
N ALA A 139 -11.97 3.73 19.45
CA ALA A 139 -10.86 4.23 20.28
C ALA A 139 -10.30 5.58 19.79
N VAL A 140 -10.57 5.94 18.53
CA VAL A 140 -10.26 7.25 17.94
C VAL A 140 -11.51 7.72 17.19
N LEU A 141 -11.96 8.95 17.44
CA LEU A 141 -13.08 9.54 16.72
C LEU A 141 -12.67 9.87 15.27
N THR A 142 -13.60 9.80 14.33
CA THR A 142 -13.36 10.17 12.92
C THR A 142 -12.75 11.57 12.78
N ALA A 143 -13.25 12.55 13.53
CA ALA A 143 -12.71 13.91 13.53
C ALA A 143 -11.24 13.95 14.02
N GLN A 144 -10.91 13.18 15.07
CA GLN A 144 -9.53 13.08 15.57
C GLN A 144 -8.61 12.43 14.53
N ALA A 145 -9.10 11.41 13.83
CA ALA A 145 -8.33 10.75 12.78
C ALA A 145 -8.09 11.67 11.57
N HIS A 146 -9.06 12.52 11.18
CA HIS A 146 -8.83 13.55 10.14
C HIS A 146 -7.77 14.57 10.54
N VAL A 147 -7.84 15.08 11.78
CA VAL A 147 -6.82 15.99 12.32
C VAL A 147 -5.45 15.30 12.34
N PHE A 148 -5.41 14.04 12.76
CA PHE A 148 -4.16 13.27 12.77
C PHE A 148 -3.58 13.05 11.37
N THR A 149 -4.41 12.74 10.37
CA THR A 149 -3.98 12.70 8.96
C THR A 149 -3.39 14.04 8.51
N ALA A 150 -4.04 15.16 8.84
CA ALA A 150 -3.52 16.50 8.50
C ALA A 150 -2.15 16.77 9.16
N LEU A 151 -1.97 16.37 10.42
CA LEU A 151 -0.68 16.49 11.13
C LEU A 151 0.41 15.61 10.51
N GLN A 152 0.07 14.40 10.04
CA GLN A 152 1.02 13.54 9.33
C GLN A 152 1.44 14.16 8.00
N LEU A 153 0.50 14.73 7.24
CA LEU A 153 0.80 15.46 5.99
C LEU A 153 1.68 16.69 6.25
N LEU A 154 1.40 17.47 7.30
CA LEU A 154 2.26 18.58 7.71
C LEU A 154 3.67 18.09 8.07
N THR A 155 3.78 16.98 8.81
CA THR A 155 5.06 16.38 9.16
C THR A 155 5.85 15.98 7.91
N MET A 156 5.18 15.43 6.90
CA MET A 156 5.81 15.09 5.61
C MET A 156 6.29 16.32 4.85
N ALA A 157 5.46 17.37 4.78
CA ALA A 157 5.84 18.64 4.14
C ALA A 157 7.03 19.31 4.83
N LEU A 158 7.03 19.33 6.18
CA LEU A 158 8.15 19.84 6.96
C LEU A 158 9.40 18.99 6.77
N PHE A 159 9.26 17.66 6.74
CA PHE A 159 10.37 16.75 6.49
C PHE A 159 11.04 17.05 5.14
N LEU A 160 10.28 17.21 4.06
CA LEU A 160 10.83 17.61 2.76
C LEU A 160 11.50 18.99 2.82
N ALA A 161 10.93 19.96 3.53
CA ALA A 161 11.48 21.31 3.64
C ALA A 161 12.81 21.40 4.41
N VAL A 162 13.03 20.53 5.40
CA VAL A 162 14.23 20.57 6.27
C VAL A 162 15.31 19.56 5.89
N THR A 163 15.02 18.61 5.01
CA THR A 163 15.97 17.57 4.57
C THR A 163 16.56 17.93 3.21
N PRO A 164 17.74 17.38 2.85
CA PRO A 164 18.43 17.75 1.61
C PRO A 164 17.83 17.07 0.37
N PHE A 165 16.50 16.95 0.28
CA PHE A 165 15.85 16.51 -0.95
C PHE A 165 15.86 17.64 -1.98
N PRO A 166 16.15 17.34 -3.27
CA PRO A 166 15.97 18.31 -4.33
C PRO A 166 14.51 18.78 -4.42
N ALA A 167 14.29 20.07 -4.72
CA ALA A 167 12.93 20.63 -4.83
C ALA A 167 12.09 19.95 -5.92
N THR A 168 12.73 19.32 -6.91
CA THR A 168 12.08 18.50 -7.96
C THR A 168 11.36 17.28 -7.41
N THR A 169 11.67 16.83 -6.19
CA THR A 169 11.02 15.69 -5.55
C THR A 169 9.70 16.05 -4.86
N HIS A 170 9.45 17.35 -4.58
CA HIS A 170 8.25 17.79 -3.85
C HIS A 170 6.96 17.53 -4.64
N PRO A 171 6.90 17.79 -5.96
CA PRO A 171 5.74 17.42 -6.77
C PRO A 171 5.49 15.90 -6.78
N ASP A 172 6.55 15.08 -6.88
CA ASP A 172 6.40 13.61 -6.85
C ASP A 172 5.82 13.15 -5.52
N ALA A 173 6.34 13.68 -4.41
CA ALA A 173 5.87 13.38 -3.07
C ALA A 173 4.38 13.72 -2.89
N ALA A 174 3.96 14.90 -3.35
CA ALA A 174 2.55 15.29 -3.33
C ALA A 174 1.69 14.36 -4.19
N PHE A 175 2.17 14.02 -5.39
CA PHE A 175 1.48 13.13 -6.31
C PHE A 175 1.31 11.71 -5.74
N ILE A 176 2.36 11.16 -5.13
CA ILE A 176 2.34 9.85 -4.45
C ILE A 176 1.30 9.85 -3.33
N VAL A 177 1.26 10.90 -2.50
CA VAL A 177 0.26 11.04 -1.43
C VAL A 177 -1.16 11.05 -2.00
N VAL A 178 -1.41 11.83 -3.05
CA VAL A 178 -2.71 11.90 -3.72
C VAL A 178 -3.13 10.52 -4.24
N LEU A 179 -2.23 9.79 -4.89
CA LEU A 179 -2.51 8.44 -5.38
C LEU A 179 -2.87 7.46 -4.24
N PHE A 180 -2.14 7.51 -3.11
CA PHE A 180 -2.52 6.73 -1.92
C PHE A 180 -3.87 7.17 -1.33
N PHE A 181 -4.27 8.42 -1.51
CA PHE A 181 -5.56 8.89 -0.99
C PHE A 181 -6.72 8.51 -1.90
N ILE A 182 -6.47 8.30 -3.18
CA ILE A 182 -7.44 7.81 -4.17
C ILE A 182 -7.68 6.29 -4.00
N TYR A 183 -6.65 5.50 -3.68
CA TYR A 183 -6.77 4.03 -3.68
C TYR A 183 -7.94 3.47 -2.84
N PRO A 184 -8.24 3.96 -1.60
CA PRO A 184 -9.27 3.35 -0.75
C PRO A 184 -10.67 3.43 -1.38
N PHE A 185 -10.92 4.45 -2.20
CA PHE A 185 -12.17 4.58 -2.94
C PHE A 185 -12.36 3.43 -3.94
N GLY A 186 -11.27 2.86 -4.47
CA GLY A 186 -11.30 1.78 -5.47
C GLY A 186 -12.18 0.60 -5.06
N LYS A 187 -12.18 0.24 -3.77
CA LYS A 187 -12.99 -0.86 -3.23
C LYS A 187 -14.51 -0.69 -3.44
N ARG A 188 -14.97 0.54 -3.68
CA ARG A 188 -16.38 0.91 -3.83
C ARG A 188 -16.85 0.99 -5.27
N PHE A 189 -15.95 1.08 -6.26
CA PHE A 189 -16.33 1.24 -7.67
C PHE A 189 -15.62 0.30 -8.66
N THR A 190 -14.58 -0.44 -8.23
CA THR A 190 -13.84 -1.32 -9.14
C THR A 190 -13.40 -2.62 -8.47
N ASN A 191 -13.32 -3.69 -9.26
CA ASN A 191 -12.73 -4.97 -8.87
C ASN A 191 -11.20 -4.98 -8.97
N TYR A 192 -10.58 -3.85 -9.31
CA TYR A 192 -9.13 -3.74 -9.51
C TYR A 192 -8.46 -2.68 -8.60
N PRO A 193 -8.81 -2.57 -7.30
CA PRO A 193 -8.15 -1.59 -6.42
C PRO A 193 -6.64 -1.85 -6.30
N GLN A 194 -6.18 -3.09 -6.45
CA GLN A 194 -4.76 -3.44 -6.47
C GLN A 194 -3.99 -2.78 -7.62
N PHE A 195 -4.62 -2.58 -8.78
CA PHE A 195 -4.02 -1.85 -9.89
C PHE A 195 -3.84 -0.37 -9.54
N ILE A 196 -4.86 0.24 -8.91
CA ILE A 196 -4.79 1.62 -8.43
C ILE A 196 -3.68 1.77 -7.38
N LEU A 197 -3.55 0.78 -6.47
CA LEU A 197 -2.52 0.74 -5.44
C LEU A 197 -1.10 0.58 -6.01
N GLY A 198 -0.94 0.00 -7.20
CA GLY A 198 0.36 -0.12 -7.85
C GLY A 198 0.98 1.21 -8.25
N PHE A 199 0.16 2.19 -8.66
CA PHE A 199 0.66 3.50 -9.11
C PHE A 199 1.44 4.28 -8.05
N PRO A 200 0.95 4.47 -6.81
CA PRO A 200 1.72 5.20 -5.80
C PRO A 200 3.04 4.51 -5.44
N PHE A 201 3.09 3.18 -5.43
CA PHE A 201 4.35 2.46 -5.23
C PHE A 201 5.29 2.62 -6.42
N ALA A 202 4.79 2.50 -7.65
CA ALA A 202 5.60 2.70 -8.86
C ALA A 202 6.16 4.13 -8.97
N ALA A 203 5.38 5.13 -8.55
CA ALA A 203 5.78 6.53 -8.54
C ALA A 203 6.97 6.84 -7.61
N ALA A 204 7.31 5.95 -6.68
CA ALA A 204 8.57 6.04 -5.92
C ALA A 204 9.80 6.09 -6.83
N THR A 205 9.74 5.47 -8.02
CA THR A 205 10.81 5.53 -9.03
C THR A 205 11.05 6.97 -9.51
N PHE A 206 9.99 7.75 -9.70
CA PHE A 206 10.11 9.14 -10.15
C PHE A 206 10.81 10.00 -9.11
N MET A 207 10.36 9.90 -7.85
CA MET A 207 10.97 10.61 -6.73
C MET A 207 12.45 10.21 -6.56
N ALA A 208 12.77 8.93 -6.72
CA ALA A 208 14.15 8.43 -6.67
C ALA A 208 15.03 8.97 -7.83
N CYS A 209 14.49 9.02 -9.05
CA CYS A 209 15.18 9.63 -10.20
C CYS A 209 15.47 11.11 -9.95
N HIS A 210 14.48 11.91 -9.55
CA HIS A 210 14.66 13.33 -9.26
C HIS A 210 15.61 13.58 -8.06
N THR A 211 15.65 12.66 -7.10
CA THR A 211 16.60 12.72 -5.97
C THR A 211 18.07 12.68 -6.44
N LEU A 212 18.34 11.95 -7.53
CA LEU A 212 19.67 11.86 -8.16
C LEU A 212 19.79 12.75 -9.41
N SER A 213 18.96 13.80 -9.51
CA SER A 213 18.99 14.76 -10.62
C SER A 213 18.80 14.13 -12.01
N ILE A 214 18.06 13.03 -12.08
CA ILE A 214 17.65 12.39 -13.33
C ILE A 214 16.23 12.85 -13.65
N ASP A 215 16.01 13.34 -14.87
CA ASP A 215 14.66 13.57 -15.38
C ASP A 215 14.07 12.24 -15.93
N PRO A 216 13.13 11.61 -15.21
CA PRO A 216 12.49 10.36 -15.64
C PRO A 216 11.62 10.54 -16.88
N MET A 217 11.24 11.78 -17.23
CA MET A 217 10.40 12.13 -18.36
C MET A 217 11.20 12.58 -19.59
N SER A 218 12.53 12.66 -19.48
CA SER A 218 13.40 12.97 -20.61
C SER A 218 13.23 11.96 -21.75
N ARG A 219 13.48 12.37 -23.00
CA ARG A 219 13.31 11.50 -24.19
C ARG A 219 13.99 10.13 -24.05
N LYS A 220 15.16 10.08 -23.40
CA LYS A 220 15.93 8.84 -23.18
C LYS A 220 15.33 7.97 -22.07
N MET A 221 14.77 8.58 -21.03
CA MET A 221 14.31 7.87 -19.82
C MET A 221 12.80 7.58 -19.79
N LEU A 222 11.99 8.30 -20.57
CA LEU A 222 10.53 8.22 -20.52
C LEU A 222 10.04 6.78 -20.70
N LEU A 223 10.45 6.11 -21.78
CA LEU A 223 10.03 4.75 -22.07
C LEU A 223 10.59 3.75 -21.03
N PRO A 224 11.90 3.69 -20.75
CA PRO A 224 12.44 2.78 -19.73
C PRO A 224 11.80 2.97 -18.35
N THR A 225 11.64 4.21 -17.89
CA THR A 225 11.04 4.51 -16.58
C THR A 225 9.58 4.09 -16.54
N SER A 226 8.82 4.34 -17.62
CA SER A 226 7.42 3.90 -17.72
C SER A 226 7.26 2.39 -17.66
N LEU A 227 8.11 1.64 -18.40
CA LEU A 227 8.08 0.17 -18.37
C LEU A 227 8.49 -0.37 -16.99
N PHE A 228 9.47 0.26 -16.34
CA PHE A 228 9.89 -0.11 -14.99
C PHE A 228 8.78 0.17 -13.96
N CYS A 229 8.08 1.30 -14.07
CA CYS A 229 6.93 1.61 -13.23
C CYS A 229 5.79 0.62 -13.45
N LEU A 230 5.47 0.28 -14.71
CA LEU A 230 4.45 -0.72 -15.02
C LEU A 230 4.82 -2.11 -14.48
N SER A 231 6.10 -2.47 -14.50
CA SER A 231 6.61 -3.69 -13.86
C SER A 231 6.32 -3.69 -12.35
N ASN A 232 6.57 -2.58 -11.66
CA ASN A 232 6.24 -2.43 -10.24
C ASN A 232 4.72 -2.47 -9.97
N VAL A 233 3.89 -1.95 -10.88
CA VAL A 233 2.43 -2.09 -10.80
C VAL A 233 2.02 -3.56 -10.90
N CYS A 234 2.57 -4.32 -11.86
CA CYS A 234 2.32 -5.76 -11.98
C CYS A 234 2.73 -6.50 -10.70
N TRP A 235 3.89 -6.18 -10.14
CA TRP A 235 4.36 -6.77 -8.88
C TRP A 235 3.39 -6.49 -7.73
N THR A 236 2.94 -5.24 -7.59
CA THR A 236 1.95 -4.82 -6.58
C THR A 236 0.67 -5.62 -6.69
N MET A 237 0.16 -5.77 -7.92
CA MET A 237 -1.05 -6.54 -8.15
C MET A 237 -0.89 -8.01 -7.74
N ILE A 238 0.29 -8.61 -7.92
CA ILE A 238 0.54 -10.01 -7.53
C ILE A 238 0.53 -10.13 -6.00
N TYR A 239 1.43 -9.45 -5.29
CA TYR A 239 1.58 -9.65 -3.85
C TYR A 239 0.36 -9.16 -3.07
N ASP A 240 -0.31 -8.09 -3.51
CA ASP A 240 -1.44 -7.52 -2.79
C ASP A 240 -2.71 -8.35 -3.03
N THR A 241 -2.85 -8.98 -4.19
CA THR A 241 -3.91 -9.97 -4.43
C THR A 241 -3.72 -11.19 -3.52
N ILE A 242 -2.48 -11.72 -3.41
CA ILE A 242 -2.17 -12.80 -2.47
C ILE A 242 -2.48 -12.37 -1.03
N TYR A 243 -2.09 -11.16 -0.64
CA TYR A 243 -2.36 -10.64 0.70
C TYR A 243 -3.87 -10.54 0.97
N ALA A 244 -4.66 -10.11 0.00
CA ALA A 244 -6.11 -9.96 0.10
C ALA A 244 -6.86 -11.30 0.29
N HIS A 245 -6.27 -12.44 -0.10
CA HIS A 245 -6.86 -13.76 0.18
C HIS A 245 -7.02 -14.07 1.68
N GLN A 246 -6.34 -13.33 2.57
CA GLN A 246 -6.55 -13.45 4.02
C GLN A 246 -7.99 -13.14 4.46
N ASP A 247 -8.63 -12.17 3.79
CA ASP A 247 -9.94 -11.67 4.17
C ASP A 247 -11.02 -12.07 3.15
N LEU A 248 -10.71 -12.93 2.17
CA LEU A 248 -11.60 -13.25 1.04
C LEU A 248 -13.03 -13.63 1.47
N GLN A 249 -13.17 -14.45 2.51
CA GLN A 249 -14.48 -14.91 2.99
C GLN A 249 -15.30 -13.78 3.63
N ASP A 250 -14.64 -12.85 4.33
CA ASP A 250 -15.30 -11.70 4.94
C ASP A 250 -15.60 -10.64 3.87
N ASP A 251 -14.68 -10.42 2.92
CA ASP A 251 -14.84 -9.50 1.79
C ASP A 251 -16.04 -9.90 0.90
N LEU A 252 -16.22 -11.19 0.63
CA LEU A 252 -17.37 -11.72 -0.11
C LEU A 252 -18.71 -11.41 0.59
N LYS A 253 -18.74 -11.50 1.92
CA LYS A 253 -19.95 -11.20 2.73
C LYS A 253 -20.20 -9.70 2.83
N ALA A 254 -19.14 -8.91 2.92
CA ALA A 254 -19.20 -7.45 3.02
C ALA A 254 -19.42 -6.75 1.67
N GLY A 255 -19.38 -7.48 0.55
CA GLY A 255 -19.54 -6.92 -0.80
C GLY A 255 -18.35 -6.06 -1.24
N VAL A 256 -17.16 -6.33 -0.71
CA VAL A 256 -15.93 -5.60 -1.08
C VAL A 256 -15.48 -6.04 -2.47
N MET A 257 -15.22 -5.07 -3.36
CA MET A 257 -14.66 -5.36 -4.68
C MET A 257 -13.13 -5.40 -4.63
N SER A 258 -12.54 -6.51 -5.08
CA SER A 258 -11.09 -6.70 -5.12
C SER A 258 -10.68 -7.72 -6.18
N MET A 259 -9.40 -7.74 -6.57
CA MET A 259 -8.88 -8.75 -7.49
C MET A 259 -8.95 -10.16 -6.89
N ALA A 260 -8.75 -10.30 -5.57
CA ALA A 260 -8.89 -11.60 -4.89
C ALA A 260 -10.32 -12.13 -4.98
N VAL A 261 -11.32 -11.26 -4.85
CA VAL A 261 -12.74 -11.61 -5.03
C VAL A 261 -13.04 -11.96 -6.49
N ARG A 262 -12.61 -11.12 -7.43
CA ARG A 262 -12.88 -11.31 -8.87
C ARG A 262 -12.23 -12.57 -9.44
N PHE A 263 -11.00 -12.86 -9.05
CA PHE A 263 -10.21 -13.98 -9.54
C PHE A 263 -10.11 -15.12 -8.52
N LYS A 264 -11.05 -15.23 -7.57
CA LYS A 264 -11.00 -16.23 -6.49
C LYS A 264 -10.68 -17.66 -6.97
N ASP A 265 -11.23 -18.05 -8.12
CA ASP A 265 -11.06 -19.40 -8.68
C ASP A 265 -9.81 -19.53 -9.57
N ASN A 266 -9.27 -18.41 -10.08
CA ASN A 266 -8.17 -18.37 -11.07
C ASN A 266 -6.99 -17.47 -10.62
N THR A 267 -6.84 -17.21 -9.32
CA THR A 267 -5.86 -16.22 -8.81
C THR A 267 -4.44 -16.56 -9.23
N LYS A 268 -4.04 -17.84 -9.14
CA LYS A 268 -2.68 -18.27 -9.53
C LYS A 268 -2.43 -18.05 -11.03
N GLN A 269 -3.40 -18.34 -11.89
CA GLN A 269 -3.28 -18.09 -13.33
C GLN A 269 -3.13 -16.59 -13.63
N MET A 270 -3.97 -15.75 -13.00
CA MET A 270 -3.85 -14.30 -13.13
C MET A 270 -2.47 -13.82 -12.66
N CYS A 271 -1.98 -14.33 -11.53
CA CYS A 271 -0.65 -13.96 -11.01
C CYS A 271 0.45 -14.37 -12.00
N SER A 272 0.35 -15.54 -12.62
CA SER A 272 1.31 -15.99 -13.64
C SER A 272 1.33 -15.10 -14.88
N VAL A 273 0.17 -14.63 -15.36
CA VAL A 273 0.09 -13.68 -16.49
C VAL A 273 0.76 -12.36 -16.12
N LEU A 274 0.48 -11.82 -14.93
CA LEU A 274 1.14 -10.61 -14.45
C LEU A 274 2.64 -10.82 -14.24
N ALA A 275 3.08 -11.99 -13.78
CA ALA A 275 4.48 -12.32 -13.60
C ALA A 275 5.21 -12.33 -14.95
N VAL A 276 4.69 -13.02 -15.97
CA VAL A 276 5.26 -13.02 -17.32
C VAL A 276 5.32 -11.60 -17.88
N THR A 277 4.27 -10.81 -17.67
CA THR A 277 4.22 -9.40 -18.08
C THR A 277 5.32 -8.59 -17.37
N GLN A 278 5.44 -8.72 -16.05
CA GLN A 278 6.46 -8.05 -15.23
C GLN A 278 7.88 -8.37 -15.73
N ILE A 279 8.16 -9.65 -15.99
CA ILE A 279 9.48 -10.09 -16.48
C ILE A 279 9.76 -9.58 -17.90
N GLY A 280 8.76 -9.57 -18.77
CA GLY A 280 8.87 -8.98 -20.11
C GLY A 280 9.20 -7.48 -20.06
N LEU A 281 8.52 -6.74 -19.17
CA LEU A 281 8.78 -5.32 -18.92
C LEU A 281 10.20 -5.08 -18.39
N LEU A 282 10.65 -5.85 -17.38
CA LEU A 282 12.01 -5.74 -16.85
C LEU A 282 13.08 -6.06 -17.91
N SER A 283 12.83 -7.07 -18.75
CA SER A 283 13.74 -7.43 -19.84
C SER A 283 13.85 -6.31 -20.87
N ALA A 284 12.72 -5.68 -21.22
CA ALA A 284 12.69 -4.53 -22.12
C ALA A 284 13.42 -3.31 -21.54
N VAL A 285 13.28 -3.04 -20.24
CA VAL A 285 14.06 -2.00 -19.54
C VAL A 285 15.55 -2.25 -19.66
N GLY A 286 15.99 -3.49 -19.41
CA GLY A 286 17.40 -3.88 -19.55
C GLY A 286 17.93 -3.65 -20.96
N ALA A 287 17.14 -4.01 -21.97
CA ALA A 287 17.53 -3.85 -23.37
C ALA A 287 17.61 -2.36 -23.79
N LEU A 288 16.62 -1.55 -23.41
CA LEU A 288 16.59 -0.12 -23.75
C LEU A 288 17.72 0.68 -23.09
N LEU A 289 18.13 0.29 -21.89
CA LEU A 289 19.17 0.96 -21.12
C LEU A 289 20.56 0.31 -21.29
N ASN A 290 20.67 -0.76 -22.09
CA ASN A 290 21.89 -1.56 -22.26
C ASN A 290 22.49 -2.01 -20.93
N LEU A 291 21.65 -2.54 -20.02
CA LEU A 291 22.11 -3.03 -18.73
C LEU A 291 22.89 -4.35 -18.88
N GLY A 292 23.83 -4.58 -17.97
CA GLY A 292 24.75 -5.71 -18.00
C GLY A 292 24.20 -6.97 -17.35
N LEU A 293 25.08 -7.98 -17.28
CA LEU A 293 24.76 -9.30 -16.77
C LEU A 293 24.19 -9.33 -15.34
N PRO A 294 24.66 -8.51 -14.36
CA PRO A 294 24.08 -8.49 -13.03
C PRO A 294 22.58 -8.18 -13.02
N TYR A 295 22.13 -7.27 -13.90
CA TYR A 295 20.71 -6.95 -14.02
C TYR A 295 19.91 -8.15 -14.55
N TYR A 296 20.35 -8.79 -15.63
CA TYR A 296 19.62 -9.92 -16.21
C TYR A 296 19.59 -11.15 -15.29
N ILE A 297 20.72 -11.50 -14.65
CA ILE A 297 20.77 -12.67 -13.76
C ILE A 297 20.01 -12.39 -12.47
N VAL A 298 20.30 -11.28 -11.79
CA VAL A 298 19.77 -11.05 -10.44
C VAL A 298 18.38 -10.41 -10.52
N THR A 299 18.22 -9.32 -11.26
CA THR A 299 16.92 -8.64 -11.36
C THR A 299 15.92 -9.42 -12.19
N VAL A 300 16.24 -9.79 -13.44
CA VAL A 300 15.25 -10.43 -14.32
C VAL A 300 15.01 -11.89 -13.93
N ALA A 301 16.05 -12.74 -13.96
CA ALA A 301 15.90 -14.16 -13.65
C ALA A 301 15.58 -14.40 -12.17
N GLY A 302 16.22 -13.69 -11.23
CA GLY A 302 15.91 -13.80 -9.81
C GLY A 302 14.46 -13.45 -9.47
N THR A 303 13.94 -12.34 -10.01
CA THR A 303 12.52 -11.96 -9.82
C THR A 303 11.59 -13.01 -10.42
N ALA A 304 11.91 -13.54 -11.60
CA ALA A 304 11.11 -14.59 -12.23
C ALA A 304 11.04 -15.85 -11.36
N SER A 305 12.19 -16.30 -10.83
CA SER A 305 12.27 -17.48 -9.96
C SER A 305 11.53 -17.27 -8.63
N CYS A 306 11.71 -16.12 -7.97
CA CYS A 306 11.07 -15.82 -6.70
C CYS A 306 9.54 -15.71 -6.82
N ILE A 307 9.03 -15.03 -7.85
CA ILE A 307 7.58 -14.93 -8.09
C ILE A 307 7.00 -16.29 -8.48
N ALA A 308 7.66 -17.07 -9.34
CA ALA A 308 7.21 -18.41 -9.70
C ALA A 308 7.12 -19.33 -8.48
N ALA A 309 8.14 -19.28 -7.60
CA ALA A 309 8.14 -20.03 -6.35
C ALA A 309 6.99 -19.59 -5.43
N MET A 310 6.76 -18.29 -5.26
CA MET A 310 5.63 -17.78 -4.46
C MET A 310 4.29 -18.27 -5.01
N ILE A 311 4.03 -18.10 -6.31
CA ILE A 311 2.76 -18.51 -6.95
C ILE A 311 2.54 -20.02 -6.78
N HIS A 312 3.60 -20.82 -6.93
CA HIS A 312 3.52 -22.27 -6.78
C HIS A 312 3.22 -22.68 -5.33
N LEU A 313 3.98 -22.15 -4.38
CA LEU A 313 4.01 -22.60 -2.98
C LEU A 313 2.96 -21.93 -2.08
N VAL A 314 2.38 -20.80 -2.47
CA VAL A 314 1.33 -20.14 -1.67
C VAL A 314 0.08 -21.02 -1.61
N ASP A 315 -0.45 -21.19 -0.40
CA ASP A 315 -1.76 -21.78 -0.17
C ASP A 315 -2.77 -20.66 0.08
N LEU A 316 -3.55 -20.34 -0.96
CA LEU A 316 -4.54 -19.26 -0.94
C LEU A 316 -5.69 -19.52 0.05
N LYS A 317 -5.91 -20.78 0.46
CA LYS A 317 -6.97 -21.13 1.43
C LYS A 317 -6.53 -20.89 2.87
N VAL A 318 -5.24 -20.71 3.12
CA VAL A 318 -4.67 -20.54 4.46
C VAL A 318 -4.22 -19.09 4.63
N PRO A 319 -4.96 -18.25 5.38
CA PRO A 319 -4.62 -16.83 5.57
C PRO A 319 -3.19 -16.60 6.09
N LYS A 320 -2.70 -17.48 6.96
CA LYS A 320 -1.31 -17.41 7.46
C LYS A 320 -0.27 -17.63 6.36
N SER A 321 -0.54 -18.49 5.39
CA SER A 321 0.32 -18.72 4.21
C SER A 321 0.40 -17.46 3.35
N CYS A 322 -0.76 -16.85 3.06
CA CYS A 322 -0.85 -15.58 2.35
C CYS A 322 -0.10 -14.44 3.06
N ALA A 323 -0.27 -14.32 4.39
CA ALA A 323 0.42 -13.32 5.20
C ALA A 323 1.94 -13.48 5.18
N TRP A 324 2.41 -14.74 5.24
CA TRP A 324 3.83 -15.06 5.18
C TRP A 324 4.41 -14.72 3.81
N TRP A 325 3.78 -15.19 2.73
CA TRP A 325 4.23 -14.92 1.37
C TRP A 325 4.23 -13.44 1.03
N PHE A 326 3.23 -12.68 1.46
CA PHE A 326 3.25 -11.22 1.32
C PHE A 326 4.49 -10.58 1.98
N LYS A 327 4.86 -11.00 3.20
CA LYS A 327 6.04 -10.46 3.87
C LYS A 327 7.34 -10.94 3.21
N ALA A 328 7.42 -12.21 2.84
CA ALA A 328 8.60 -12.83 2.27
C ALA A 328 8.89 -12.33 0.85
N ASP A 329 7.85 -12.04 0.08
CA ASP A 329 7.95 -11.53 -1.29
C ASP A 329 8.82 -10.27 -1.39
N PHE A 330 8.69 -9.31 -0.46
CA PHE A 330 9.56 -8.13 -0.44
C PHE A 330 11.04 -8.49 -0.29
N TRP A 331 11.36 -9.45 0.58
CA TRP A 331 12.73 -9.89 0.82
C TRP A 331 13.28 -10.78 -0.27
N PHE A 332 12.43 -11.46 -1.03
CA PHE A 332 12.85 -12.27 -2.18
C PHE A 332 12.88 -11.41 -3.44
N VAL A 333 11.72 -10.97 -3.91
CA VAL A 333 11.55 -10.22 -5.17
C VAL A 333 12.07 -8.79 -5.07
N GLY A 334 11.78 -8.09 -3.98
CA GLY A 334 12.30 -6.73 -3.79
C GLY A 334 13.82 -6.71 -3.73
N SER A 335 14.43 -7.68 -3.04
CA SER A 335 15.88 -7.83 -2.97
C SER A 335 16.51 -8.18 -4.32
N THR A 336 15.90 -9.05 -5.13
CA THR A 336 16.45 -9.38 -6.47
C THR A 336 16.47 -8.15 -7.38
N MET A 337 15.40 -7.34 -7.37
CA MET A 337 15.38 -6.09 -8.10
C MET A 337 16.43 -5.11 -7.58
N PHE A 338 16.50 -4.92 -6.26
CA PHE A 338 17.45 -4.00 -5.63
C PHE A 338 18.92 -4.38 -5.89
N PHE A 339 19.31 -5.62 -5.58
CA PHE A 339 20.71 -6.05 -5.69
C PHE A 339 21.18 -6.22 -7.13
N GLY A 340 20.32 -6.58 -8.08
CA GLY A 340 20.71 -6.63 -9.49
C GLY A 340 20.97 -5.25 -10.08
N LEU A 341 20.14 -4.25 -9.73
CA LEU A 341 20.38 -2.85 -10.07
C LEU A 341 21.59 -2.27 -9.34
N LEU A 342 21.81 -2.63 -8.07
CA LEU A 342 23.00 -2.22 -7.32
C LEU A 342 24.27 -2.85 -7.91
N GLY A 343 24.21 -4.10 -8.36
CA GLY A 343 25.30 -4.76 -9.09
C GLY A 343 25.60 -4.06 -10.40
N GLN A 344 24.57 -3.65 -11.15
CA GLN A 344 24.72 -2.84 -12.35
C GLN A 344 25.37 -1.47 -12.06
N TYR A 345 24.96 -0.81 -10.97
CA TYR A 345 25.62 0.41 -10.49
C TYR A 345 27.09 0.15 -10.11
N GLY A 346 27.39 -0.96 -9.44
CA GLY A 346 28.74 -1.37 -9.06
C GLY A 346 29.67 -1.60 -10.24
N MET A 347 29.16 -2.08 -11.38
CA MET A 347 29.94 -2.20 -12.62
C MET A 347 30.49 -0.87 -13.13
N ARG A 348 29.95 0.27 -12.67
CA ARG A 348 30.45 1.60 -13.02
C ARG A 348 31.74 1.99 -12.26
N TYR A 349 32.21 1.14 -11.35
CA TYR A 349 33.46 1.29 -10.60
C TYR A 349 34.59 0.41 -11.13
N LEU A 350 34.27 -0.50 -12.05
CA LEU A 350 35.21 -1.39 -12.75
C LEU A 350 35.51 -0.78 -14.12
#